data_AF-W6S296-F1
#
_entry.id   AF-W6S296-F1
#
_cell.length_a   1.000
_cell.length_b   1.000
_cell.length_c   1.000
_cell.angle_alpha   90.00
_cell.angle_beta   90.00
_cell.angle_gamma   90.00
#
_symmetry.space_group_name_H-M   'P 1'
#
loop_
_entity.id
_entity.type
_entity.pdbx_description
1 polymer ?
#
loop_
_entity_poly.entity_id
_entity_poly.type
_entity_poly.pdbx_seq_one_letter_code
_entity_poly.pdbx_strand_id
1 'polypeptide(L)'
;MNYFRKIFLTCAVIIILLTTITNSICLGINNDKVVISTESKKIDYVKYNNSIISSKKIRDNKNYIGYCLDIHRAYPKGEEFIEIATVKDKALKGIIANGYPNIKGQLLGLTDDEVYFATQIAIWSYQEGYNIDKITSSNKSIESLIKSIYHKGIKEENSEVANLDVFYTSESVQRIILIEDSASKGISDIKNDSIQQNG
;
A
#
# COMPACT_ATOMS: atom_id res chain seq x y z
N MET A 1 -18.20 28.46 -58.79
CA MET A 1 -18.81 28.28 -57.46
C MET A 1 -18.51 26.92 -56.78
N ASN A 2 -17.62 26.07 -57.33
CA ASN A 2 -17.30 24.74 -56.76
C ASN A 2 -15.93 24.64 -56.08
N TYR A 3 -15.08 25.67 -56.23
CA TYR A 3 -13.71 25.67 -55.69
C TYR A 3 -13.68 26.14 -54.22
N PHE A 4 -14.47 27.16 -53.89
CA PHE A 4 -14.62 27.68 -52.53
C PHE A 4 -15.20 26.65 -51.54
N ARG A 5 -16.14 25.81 -51.99
CA ARG A 5 -16.75 24.74 -51.17
C ARG A 5 -15.76 23.62 -50.83
N LYS A 6 -14.80 23.34 -51.71
CA LYS A 6 -13.78 22.30 -51.49
C LYS A 6 -12.72 22.78 -50.51
N ILE A 7 -12.27 24.04 -50.63
CA ILE A 7 -11.31 24.67 -49.70
C ILE A 7 -11.89 24.70 -48.27
N PHE A 8 -13.18 25.06 -48.13
CA PHE A 8 -13.84 25.13 -46.83
C PHE A 8 -13.98 23.77 -46.15
N LEU A 9 -14.27 22.70 -46.91
CA LEU A 9 -14.32 21.34 -46.37
C LEU A 9 -12.96 20.81 -45.95
N THR A 10 -11.89 21.08 -46.71
CA THR A 10 -10.54 20.64 -46.36
C THR A 10 -9.99 21.37 -45.13
N CYS A 11 -10.30 22.66 -44.95
CA CYS A 11 -9.91 23.39 -43.74
C CYS A 11 -10.64 22.89 -42.48
N ALA A 12 -11.92 22.51 -42.59
CA ALA A 12 -12.69 21.99 -41.45
C ALA A 12 -12.14 20.64 -40.93
N VAL A 13 -11.68 19.75 -41.81
CA VAL A 13 -11.11 18.44 -41.42
C VAL A 13 -9.74 18.59 -40.75
N ILE A 14 -8.92 19.56 -41.18
CA ILE A 14 -7.60 19.83 -40.59
C ILE A 14 -7.73 20.46 -39.19
N ILE A 15 -8.74 21.31 -38.97
CA ILE A 15 -9.00 21.92 -37.65
C ILE A 15 -9.49 20.89 -36.63
N ILE A 16 -10.26 19.88 -37.05
CA ILE A 16 -10.74 18.80 -36.17
C ILE A 16 -9.61 17.83 -35.77
N LEU A 17 -8.57 17.68 -36.60
CA LEU A 17 -7.39 16.84 -36.27
C LEU A 17 -6.41 17.49 -35.29
N LEU A 18 -6.49 18.81 -35.06
CA LEU A 18 -5.58 19.57 -34.21
C LEU A 18 -6.04 19.73 -32.75
N THR A 19 -7.29 19.35 -32.42
CA THR A 19 -7.86 19.57 -31.08
C THR A 19 -7.64 18.42 -30.09
N THR A 20 -6.94 17.35 -30.47
CA THR A 20 -6.65 16.22 -29.55
C THR A 20 -5.37 16.41 -28.74
N ILE A 21 -4.96 17.64 -28.46
CA ILE A 21 -3.78 17.93 -27.64
C ILE A 21 -4.23 18.35 -26.24
N THR A 22 -4.20 17.35 -25.36
CA THR A 22 -3.90 17.41 -23.92
C THR A 22 -4.72 18.36 -23.04
N ASN A 23 -5.84 17.86 -22.53
CA ASN A 23 -6.22 18.17 -21.14
C ASN A 23 -5.49 17.20 -20.21
N SER A 24 -4.18 17.39 -20.07
CA SER A 24 -3.49 16.89 -18.87
C SER A 24 -3.85 17.87 -17.77
N ILE A 25 -4.92 17.56 -17.03
CA ILE A 25 -5.20 18.20 -15.76
C ILE A 25 -3.99 17.86 -14.88
N CYS A 26 -3.06 18.81 -14.73
CA CYS A 26 -2.09 18.76 -13.65
C CYS A 26 -2.88 19.03 -12.37
N LEU A 27 -3.43 17.98 -11.78
CA LEU A 27 -3.91 18.02 -10.41
C LEU A 27 -2.70 18.43 -9.58
N GLY A 28 -2.80 19.55 -8.86
CA GLY A 28 -1.79 19.96 -7.91
C GLY A 28 -1.70 18.89 -6.83
N ILE A 29 -0.78 17.94 -7.02
CA ILE A 29 -0.37 17.01 -5.98
C ILE A 29 0.42 17.88 -5.01
N ASN A 30 -0.10 18.06 -3.80
CA ASN A 30 0.75 18.47 -2.69
C ASN A 30 1.84 17.41 -2.60
N ASN A 31 3.04 17.75 -3.07
CA ASN A 31 4.18 16.84 -3.08
C ASN A 31 4.79 16.76 -1.68
N ASP A 32 3.98 16.44 -0.68
CA ASP A 32 4.47 16.10 0.64
C ASP A 32 5.24 14.79 0.49
N LYS A 33 6.55 14.94 0.40
CA LYS A 33 7.45 13.81 0.29
C LYS A 33 7.57 13.13 1.65
N VAL A 34 7.57 11.81 1.63
CA VAL A 34 7.80 10.98 2.80
C VAL A 34 9.04 10.12 2.57
N VAL A 35 9.87 9.98 3.60
CA VAL A 35 11.06 9.13 3.53
C VAL A 35 10.68 7.76 4.06
N ILE A 36 10.77 6.74 3.21
CA ILE A 36 10.36 5.36 3.54
C ILE A 36 11.58 4.45 3.53
N SER A 37 11.71 3.63 4.56
CA SER A 37 12.81 2.68 4.72
C SER A 37 12.32 1.32 5.20
N THR A 38 13.19 0.31 5.10
CA THR A 38 12.89 -1.05 5.49
C THR A 38 13.82 -1.51 6.61
N GLU A 39 13.26 -2.13 7.64
CA GLU A 39 14.04 -2.77 8.70
C GLU A 39 14.91 -3.90 8.13
N SER A 40 16.08 -4.13 8.72
CA SER A 40 17.06 -5.08 8.16
C SER A 40 16.62 -6.54 8.30
N LYS A 41 15.87 -6.85 9.37
CA LYS A 41 15.47 -8.20 9.79
C LYS A 41 14.30 -8.74 8.96
N LYS A 42 14.43 -9.99 8.49
CA LYS A 42 13.30 -10.78 7.99
C LYS A 42 12.49 -11.29 9.18
N ILE A 43 11.17 -11.17 9.12
CA ILE A 43 10.30 -11.47 10.26
C ILE A 43 10.08 -12.97 10.38
N ASP A 44 9.45 -13.57 9.37
CA ASP A 44 9.21 -15.01 9.27
C ASP A 44 9.14 -15.41 7.78
N TYR A 45 8.77 -16.64 7.47
CA TYR A 45 8.59 -17.16 6.14
C TYR A 45 7.35 -18.06 6.01
N VAL A 46 6.82 -18.10 4.79
CA VAL A 46 5.84 -19.08 4.35
C VAL A 46 6.35 -19.82 3.12
N LYS A 47 5.78 -20.99 2.86
CA LYS A 47 5.96 -21.72 1.60
C LYS A 47 4.71 -21.59 0.75
N TYR A 48 4.90 -21.33 -0.53
CA TYR A 48 3.88 -21.41 -1.57
C TYR A 48 4.47 -22.17 -2.75
N ASN A 49 3.93 -23.36 -3.03
CA ASN A 49 4.54 -24.33 -3.95
C ASN A 49 6.03 -24.55 -3.61
N ASN A 50 6.94 -24.23 -4.54
CA ASN A 50 8.38 -24.41 -4.38
C ASN A 50 9.11 -23.13 -3.93
N SER A 51 8.36 -22.07 -3.61
CA SER A 51 8.90 -20.77 -3.24
C SER A 51 8.81 -20.52 -1.74
N ILE A 52 9.85 -19.92 -1.17
CA ILE A 52 9.85 -19.40 0.19
C ILE A 52 9.63 -17.89 0.11
N ILE A 53 8.58 -17.41 0.76
CA ILE A 53 8.22 -15.99 0.79
C ILE A 53 8.46 -15.48 2.20
N SER A 54 9.15 -14.35 2.32
CA SER A 54 9.46 -13.68 3.58
C SER A 54 9.31 -12.18 3.41
N SER A 55 8.94 -11.46 4.47
CA SER A 55 8.87 -10.00 4.44
C SER A 55 9.74 -9.35 5.50
N LYS A 56 10.03 -8.08 5.27
CA LYS A 56 10.66 -7.15 6.22
C LYS A 56 9.69 -6.01 6.48
N LYS A 57 9.78 -5.42 7.68
CA LYS A 57 8.91 -4.32 8.08
C LYS A 57 9.33 -3.03 7.39
N ILE A 58 8.37 -2.32 6.80
CA ILE A 58 8.57 -1.03 6.16
C ILE A 58 7.98 0.05 7.07
N ARG A 59 8.70 1.17 7.22
CA ARG A 59 8.27 2.33 8.01
C ARG A 59 8.66 3.63 7.33
N ASP A 60 7.90 4.67 7.63
CA ASP A 60 8.33 6.04 7.31
C ASP A 60 9.08 6.68 8.49
N ASN A 61 9.47 7.95 8.32
CA ASN A 61 10.12 8.75 9.35
C ASN A 61 9.16 9.38 10.39
N LYS A 62 7.84 9.12 10.30
CA LYS A 62 6.78 9.67 11.16
C LYS A 62 5.97 8.58 11.88
N ASN A 63 6.53 7.37 12.01
CA ASN A 63 5.92 6.19 12.65
C ASN A 63 4.72 5.57 11.92
N TYR A 64 4.55 5.82 10.62
CA TYR A 64 3.62 5.06 9.79
C TYR A 64 4.21 3.70 9.44
N ILE A 65 3.32 2.72 9.30
CA ILE A 65 3.63 1.37 8.86
C ILE A 65 3.40 1.30 7.35
N GLY A 66 4.39 0.77 6.63
CA GLY A 66 4.32 0.55 5.18
C GLY A 66 3.99 -0.89 4.81
N TYR A 67 3.11 -1.08 3.83
CA TYR A 67 2.92 -2.38 3.16
C TYR A 67 3.29 -2.30 1.68
N CYS A 68 4.06 -3.28 1.24
CA CYS A 68 4.49 -3.44 -0.14
C CYS A 68 3.35 -3.99 -1.01
N LEU A 69 3.17 -3.41 -2.19
CA LEU A 69 2.26 -3.90 -3.22
C LEU A 69 2.95 -4.75 -4.30
N ASP A 70 4.28 -4.73 -4.41
CA ASP A 70 5.04 -5.35 -5.50
C ASP A 70 6.10 -6.34 -4.97
N ILE A 71 5.76 -7.62 -4.82
CA ILE A 71 6.65 -8.60 -4.17
C ILE A 71 8.02 -8.78 -4.86
N HIS A 72 8.09 -8.51 -6.17
CA HIS A 72 9.28 -8.72 -7.00
C HIS A 72 10.19 -7.48 -7.11
N ARG A 73 9.79 -6.34 -6.54
CA ARG A 73 10.59 -5.10 -6.56
C ARG A 73 11.47 -4.95 -5.33
N ALA A 74 12.47 -4.08 -5.42
CA ALA A 74 13.39 -3.84 -4.31
C ALA A 74 12.69 -3.12 -3.15
N TYR A 75 13.03 -3.51 -1.92
CA TYR A 75 12.62 -2.82 -0.71
C TYR A 75 13.14 -1.37 -0.66
N PRO A 76 12.37 -0.42 -0.12
CA PRO A 76 12.85 0.93 0.16
C PRO A 76 14.06 0.95 1.10
N LYS A 77 15.01 1.83 0.83
CA LYS A 77 16.26 2.02 1.58
C LYS A 77 16.40 3.42 2.18
N GLY A 78 15.32 4.20 2.23
CA GLY A 78 15.32 5.59 2.70
C GLY A 78 15.14 6.60 1.57
N GLU A 79 14.54 6.20 0.45
CA GLU A 79 14.20 7.11 -0.65
C GLU A 79 13.00 8.00 -0.26
N GLU A 80 12.88 9.12 -0.98
CA GLU A 80 11.68 9.96 -0.93
C GLU A 80 10.60 9.38 -1.84
N PHE A 81 9.37 9.33 -1.33
CA PHE A 81 8.19 8.89 -2.04
C PHE A 81 7.18 10.03 -2.13
N ILE A 82 6.41 10.02 -3.20
CA ILE A 82 5.24 10.88 -3.39
C ILE A 82 3.98 10.04 -3.40
N GLU A 83 2.89 10.63 -2.91
CA GLU A 83 1.55 10.07 -3.11
C GLU A 83 1.19 10.14 -4.60
N ILE A 84 0.73 9.01 -5.15
CA ILE A 84 0.31 8.93 -6.56
C ILE A 84 -1.16 8.56 -6.73
N ALA A 85 -1.79 7.99 -5.71
CA ALA A 85 -3.20 7.59 -5.76
C ALA A 85 -3.75 7.23 -4.39
N THR A 86 -5.05 7.46 -4.18
CA THR A 86 -5.81 6.80 -3.11
C THR A 86 -6.28 5.41 -3.57
N VAL A 87 -6.17 4.42 -2.70
CA VAL A 87 -6.65 3.04 -2.92
C VAL A 87 -8.16 3.07 -3.12
N LYS A 88 -8.63 2.51 -4.24
CA LYS A 88 -10.07 2.31 -4.54
C LYS A 88 -10.52 0.87 -4.39
N ASP A 89 -9.58 -0.06 -4.36
CA ASP A 89 -9.83 -1.49 -4.23
C ASP A 89 -10.37 -1.81 -2.83
N LYS A 90 -11.64 -2.22 -2.77
CA LYS A 90 -12.33 -2.56 -1.52
C LYS A 90 -11.76 -3.81 -0.84
N ALA A 91 -11.39 -4.82 -1.61
CA ALA A 91 -10.85 -6.05 -1.04
C ALA A 91 -9.47 -5.82 -0.42
N LEU A 92 -8.62 -5.02 -1.08
CA LEU A 92 -7.34 -4.60 -0.51
C LEU A 92 -7.52 -3.79 0.78
N LYS A 93 -8.49 -2.85 0.79
CA LYS A 93 -8.86 -2.11 2.01
C LYS A 93 -9.30 -3.06 3.13
N GLY A 94 -10.19 -3.99 2.83
CA GLY A 94 -10.66 -4.99 3.81
C GLY A 94 -9.53 -5.86 4.36
N ILE A 95 -8.59 -6.28 3.51
CA ILE A 95 -7.40 -7.05 3.94
C ILE A 95 -6.58 -6.24 4.94
N ILE A 96 -6.33 -4.97 4.64
CA ILE A 96 -5.58 -4.07 5.53
C ILE A 96 -6.36 -3.81 6.83
N ALA A 97 -7.67 -3.60 6.73
CA ALA A 97 -8.54 -3.36 7.88
C ALA A 97 -8.52 -4.52 8.88
N ASN A 98 -8.46 -5.75 8.37
CA ASN A 98 -8.41 -6.96 9.17
C ASN A 98 -6.99 -7.37 9.57
N GLY A 99 -5.97 -6.58 9.23
CA GLY A 99 -4.57 -6.86 9.53
C GLY A 99 -4.00 -5.99 10.65
N TYR A 100 -2.67 -5.92 10.70
CA TYR A 100 -1.93 -4.99 11.55
C TYR A 100 -1.94 -3.57 10.94
N PRO A 101 -2.07 -2.49 11.73
CA PRO A 101 -2.02 -2.43 13.19
C PRO A 101 -3.35 -2.62 13.94
N ASN A 102 -4.46 -2.86 13.24
CA ASN A 102 -5.80 -2.99 13.84
C ASN A 102 -5.93 -4.25 14.71
N ILE A 103 -5.27 -5.34 14.33
CA ILE A 103 -5.09 -6.54 15.15
C ILE A 103 -3.77 -6.44 15.92
N LYS A 104 -3.83 -6.69 17.24
CA LYS A 104 -2.65 -6.78 18.11
C LYS A 104 -2.22 -8.23 18.30
N GLY A 105 -0.92 -8.50 18.20
CA GLY A 105 -0.39 -9.86 18.27
C GLY A 105 -0.64 -10.54 19.61
N GLN A 106 -0.57 -9.79 20.71
CA GLN A 106 -0.67 -10.33 22.07
C GLN A 106 -1.98 -11.07 22.34
N LEU A 107 -3.08 -10.65 21.71
CA LEU A 107 -4.39 -11.31 21.81
C LEU A 107 -4.43 -12.69 21.12
N LEU A 108 -3.46 -12.94 20.24
CA LEU A 108 -3.35 -14.15 19.41
C LEU A 108 -2.14 -15.01 19.80
N GLY A 109 -1.39 -14.63 20.84
CA GLY A 109 -0.12 -15.28 21.19
C GLY A 109 0.98 -15.08 20.14
N LEU A 110 0.90 -13.99 19.36
CA LEU A 110 1.87 -13.60 18.34
C LEU A 110 2.52 -12.27 18.71
N THR A 111 3.67 -11.99 18.11
CA THR A 111 4.28 -10.66 18.12
C THR A 111 3.60 -9.76 17.09
N ASP A 112 3.65 -8.44 17.31
CA ASP A 112 3.12 -7.47 16.34
C ASP A 112 3.82 -7.56 14.98
N ASP A 113 5.10 -7.94 14.96
CA ASP A 113 5.82 -8.19 13.71
C ASP A 113 5.27 -9.41 12.98
N GLU A 114 4.89 -10.49 13.68
CA GLU A 114 4.25 -11.65 13.05
C GLU A 114 2.86 -11.32 12.49
N VAL A 115 2.10 -10.43 13.14
CA VAL A 115 0.81 -9.95 12.59
C VAL A 115 1.04 -9.05 11.37
N TYR A 116 2.04 -8.16 11.40
CA TYR A 116 2.47 -7.40 10.23
C TYR A 116 2.87 -8.33 9.08
N PHE A 117 3.69 -9.35 9.36
CA PHE A 117 4.10 -10.34 8.40
C PHE A 117 2.90 -11.04 7.77
N ALA A 118 1.96 -11.52 8.60
CA ALA A 118 0.74 -12.16 8.12
C ALA A 118 -0.09 -11.24 7.21
N THR A 119 -0.18 -9.96 7.57
CA THR A 119 -0.87 -8.94 6.77
C THR A 119 -0.19 -8.73 5.41
N GLN A 120 1.14 -8.60 5.40
CA GLN A 120 1.91 -8.44 4.17
C GLN A 120 1.77 -9.63 3.22
N ILE A 121 1.76 -10.86 3.75
CA ILE A 121 1.53 -12.06 2.94
C ILE A 121 0.11 -12.09 2.37
N ALA A 122 -0.91 -11.69 3.14
CA ALA A 122 -2.29 -11.61 2.65
C ALA A 122 -2.42 -10.58 1.50
N ILE A 123 -1.77 -9.42 1.62
CA ILE A 123 -1.71 -8.39 0.57
C ILE A 123 -1.09 -8.95 -0.70
N TRP A 124 0.11 -9.57 -0.62
CA TRP A 124 0.74 -10.15 -1.80
C TRP A 124 -0.05 -11.30 -2.39
N SER A 125 -0.72 -12.11 -1.56
CA SER A 125 -1.57 -13.19 -2.06
C SER A 125 -2.73 -12.66 -2.88
N TYR A 126 -3.28 -11.51 -2.49
CA TYR A 126 -4.32 -10.83 -3.25
C TYR A 126 -3.78 -10.18 -4.54
N GLN A 127 -2.67 -9.44 -4.45
CA GLN A 127 -2.07 -8.76 -5.61
C GLN A 127 -1.59 -9.74 -6.69
N GLU A 128 -0.95 -10.84 -6.29
CA GLU A 128 -0.36 -11.83 -7.20
C GLU A 128 -1.33 -12.97 -7.57
N GLY A 129 -2.53 -13.00 -6.99
CA GLY A 129 -3.51 -14.07 -7.21
C GLY A 129 -3.07 -15.43 -6.67
N TYR A 130 -2.29 -15.46 -5.58
CA TYR A 130 -1.92 -16.72 -4.94
C TYR A 130 -3.14 -17.42 -4.34
N ASN A 131 -3.18 -18.75 -4.45
CA ASN A 131 -4.16 -19.54 -3.72
C ASN A 131 -3.77 -19.55 -2.23
N ILE A 132 -4.51 -18.79 -1.43
CA ILE A 132 -4.27 -18.59 0.00
C ILE A 132 -4.26 -19.92 0.79
N ASP A 133 -5.04 -20.91 0.36
CA ASP A 133 -5.12 -22.21 1.04
C ASP A 133 -3.86 -23.06 0.86
N LYS A 134 -3.08 -22.78 -0.20
CA LYS A 134 -1.78 -23.42 -0.46
C LYS A 134 -0.62 -22.78 0.30
N ILE A 135 -0.85 -21.66 0.98
CA ILE A 135 0.17 -21.04 1.84
C ILE A 135 0.31 -21.87 3.11
N THR A 136 1.55 -22.21 3.43
CA THR A 136 1.89 -22.98 4.62
C THR A 136 3.01 -22.33 5.42
N SER A 137 2.95 -22.42 6.74
CA SER A 137 4.02 -21.99 7.65
C SER A 137 4.34 -23.07 8.67
N SER A 138 5.56 -23.06 9.21
CA SER A 138 5.90 -23.83 10.42
C SER A 138 5.13 -23.33 11.64
N ASN A 139 4.79 -22.05 11.69
CA ASN A 139 3.94 -21.48 12.72
C ASN A 139 2.47 -21.48 12.26
N LYS A 140 1.68 -22.41 12.80
CA LYS A 140 0.26 -22.58 12.42
C LYS A 140 -0.64 -21.41 12.80
N SER A 141 -0.27 -20.63 13.81
CA SER A 141 -0.99 -19.41 14.17
C SER A 141 -0.83 -18.35 13.08
N ILE A 142 0.38 -18.19 12.52
CA ILE A 142 0.64 -17.27 11.40
C ILE A 142 -0.09 -17.73 10.14
N GLU A 143 -0.02 -19.01 9.79
CA GLU A 143 -0.74 -19.56 8.63
C GLU A 143 -2.25 -19.31 8.74
N SER A 144 -2.83 -19.57 9.92
CA SER A 144 -4.26 -19.36 10.16
C SER A 144 -4.63 -17.88 10.10
N LEU A 145 -3.77 -17.00 10.63
CA LEU A 145 -3.97 -15.57 10.60
C LEU A 145 -3.94 -15.02 9.16
N ILE A 146 -2.95 -15.42 8.34
CA ILE A 146 -2.87 -15.04 6.93
C ILE A 146 -4.18 -15.36 6.20
N LYS A 147 -4.66 -16.59 6.35
CA LYS A 147 -5.92 -17.07 5.74
C LYS A 147 -7.12 -16.29 6.26
N SER A 148 -7.18 -16.01 7.55
CA SER A 148 -8.25 -15.22 8.17
C SER A 148 -8.27 -13.78 7.64
N ILE A 149 -7.14 -13.09 7.61
CA ILE A 149 -7.02 -11.71 7.12
C ILE A 149 -7.52 -11.64 5.67
N TYR A 150 -6.99 -12.52 4.82
CA TYR A 150 -7.37 -12.58 3.41
C TYR A 150 -8.87 -12.83 3.23
N HIS A 151 -9.40 -13.91 3.83
CA HIS A 151 -10.80 -14.29 3.63
C HIS A 151 -11.81 -13.29 4.21
N LYS A 152 -11.50 -12.65 5.34
CA LYS A 152 -12.34 -11.57 5.87
C LYS A 152 -12.28 -10.36 4.94
N GLY A 153 -11.07 -9.94 4.57
CA GLY A 153 -10.84 -8.76 3.76
C GLY A 153 -11.51 -8.79 2.39
N ILE A 154 -11.45 -9.92 1.67
CA ILE A 154 -12.10 -10.03 0.36
C ILE A 154 -13.64 -10.09 0.42
N LYS A 155 -14.21 -10.42 1.59
CA LYS A 155 -15.67 -10.53 1.79
C LYS A 155 -16.29 -9.23 2.31
N GLU A 156 -15.48 -8.32 2.84
CA GLU A 156 -15.97 -7.13 3.51
C GLU A 156 -16.19 -6.00 2.50
N GLU A 157 -17.44 -5.83 2.05
CA GLU A 157 -17.79 -4.83 1.04
C GLU A 157 -17.83 -3.38 1.57
N ASN A 158 -17.85 -3.22 2.90
CA ASN A 158 -18.11 -1.96 3.61
C ASN A 158 -17.15 -1.70 4.79
N SER A 159 -15.90 -2.13 4.71
CA SER A 159 -14.91 -1.69 5.69
C SER A 159 -14.75 -0.18 5.55
N GLU A 160 -15.21 0.60 6.55
CA GLU A 160 -14.94 2.04 6.71
C GLU A 160 -13.46 2.23 7.04
N VAL A 161 -12.59 1.87 6.10
CA VAL A 161 -11.16 2.11 6.22
C VAL A 161 -10.91 3.56 5.88
N ALA A 162 -10.10 4.22 6.70
CA ALA A 162 -9.53 5.52 6.36
C ALA A 162 -8.96 5.49 4.94
N ASN A 163 -8.92 6.66 4.29
CA ASN A 163 -8.28 6.77 2.98
C ASN A 163 -6.85 6.22 3.08
N LEU A 164 -6.57 5.22 2.26
CA LEU A 164 -5.25 4.62 2.15
C LEU A 164 -4.62 5.17 0.90
N ASP A 165 -3.41 5.70 1.02
CA ASP A 165 -2.71 6.32 -0.09
C ASP A 165 -1.52 5.45 -0.52
N VAL A 166 -1.28 5.44 -1.83
CA VAL A 166 -0.22 4.70 -2.50
C VAL A 166 0.92 5.65 -2.79
N PHE A 167 2.08 5.26 -2.30
CA PHE A 167 3.33 5.99 -2.41
C PHE A 167 4.26 5.32 -3.42
N TYR A 168 4.94 6.14 -4.21
CA TYR A 168 5.84 5.69 -5.26
C TYR A 168 7.10 6.56 -5.34
N THR A 169 8.20 5.96 -5.78
CA THR A 169 9.49 6.65 -6.01
C THR A 169 10.07 6.32 -7.38
N SER A 170 10.15 5.03 -7.75
CA SER A 170 10.69 4.58 -9.03
C SER A 170 10.20 3.18 -9.40
N GLU A 171 10.36 2.79 -10.67
CA GLU A 171 9.92 1.48 -11.15
C GLU A 171 10.72 0.30 -10.56
N SER A 172 11.91 0.56 -10.02
CA SER A 172 12.75 -0.48 -9.40
C SER A 172 12.39 -0.77 -7.94
N VAL A 173 11.60 0.11 -7.30
CA VAL A 173 11.27 0.04 -5.88
C VAL A 173 9.78 -0.26 -5.71
N GLN A 174 9.46 -0.96 -4.62
CA GLN A 174 8.10 -1.31 -4.26
C GLN A 174 7.21 -0.08 -4.10
N ARG A 175 5.98 -0.12 -4.64
CA ARG A 175 4.91 0.81 -4.24
C ARG A 175 4.44 0.45 -2.84
N ILE A 176 4.20 1.48 -2.03
CA ILE A 176 3.93 1.33 -0.61
C ILE A 176 2.57 1.92 -0.26
N ILE A 177 1.77 1.24 0.56
CA ILE A 177 0.67 1.86 1.29
C ILE A 177 1.18 2.23 2.67
N LEU A 178 0.97 3.48 3.10
CA LEU A 178 1.25 3.91 4.47
C LEU A 178 -0.03 3.92 5.31
N ILE A 179 0.09 3.47 6.55
CA ILE A 179 -1.00 3.44 7.52
C ILE A 179 -0.48 4.00 8.84
N GLU A 180 -1.27 4.85 9.49
CA GLU A 180 -0.92 5.41 10.79
C GLU A 180 -0.84 4.28 11.83
N ASP A 181 0.29 4.18 12.54
CA ASP A 181 0.42 3.27 13.67
C ASP A 181 -0.25 3.89 14.89
N SER A 182 -1.55 3.63 15.06
CA SER A 182 -2.36 4.20 16.16
C SER A 182 -1.83 3.86 17.55
N ALA A 183 -1.01 2.81 17.70
CA ALA A 183 -0.36 2.47 18.96
C ALA A 183 0.86 3.38 19.27
N SER A 184 1.51 3.92 18.23
CA SER A 184 2.66 4.82 18.41
C SER A 184 2.24 6.27 18.72
N LYS A 185 1.05 6.70 18.26
CA LYS A 185 0.49 8.04 18.48
C LYS A 185 0.29 8.37 19.96
N GLY A 186 -0.25 7.42 20.73
CA GLY A 186 -0.41 7.60 22.18
C GLY A 186 0.93 7.81 22.91
N ILE A 187 2.04 7.28 22.38
CA ILE A 187 3.38 7.42 23.00
C ILE A 187 4.04 8.75 22.59
N SER A 188 3.83 9.23 21.37
CA SER A 188 4.34 10.55 20.94
C SER A 188 3.64 11.71 21.65
N ASP A 189 2.33 11.58 21.89
CA ASP A 189 1.55 12.61 22.59
C ASP A 189 1.99 12.73 24.06
N ILE A 190 2.21 11.59 24.74
CA ILE A 190 2.74 11.56 26.12
C ILE A 190 4.15 12.17 26.20
N LYS A 191 5.01 11.94 25.21
CA LYS A 191 6.34 12.55 25.17
C LYS A 191 6.28 14.07 24.98
N ASN A 192 5.42 14.56 24.09
CA ASN A 192 5.25 16.01 23.89
C ASN A 192 4.69 16.70 25.14
N ASP A 193 3.73 16.09 25.84
CA ASP A 193 3.17 16.65 27.08
C ASP A 193 4.22 16.68 28.20
N SER A 194 5.08 15.67 28.32
CA SER A 194 6.15 15.62 29.32
C SER A 194 7.29 16.62 29.09
N ILE A 195 7.45 17.11 27.85
CA ILE A 195 8.42 18.15 27.49
C ILE A 195 7.83 19.56 27.75
N GLN A 196 6.52 19.73 27.59
CA GLN A 196 5.84 21.01 27.85
C GLN A 196 5.62 21.31 29.33
N GLN A 197 5.70 20.31 30.22
CA GLN A 197 5.58 20.51 31.68
C GLN A 197 6.91 20.74 32.42
N ASN A 198 8.05 20.68 31.73
CA ASN A 198 9.39 20.91 32.30
C ASN A 198 10.11 22.13 31.69
N GLY A 199 9.37 23.05 31.07
CA GLY A 199 9.86 24.32 30.50
C GLY A 199 9.46 25.53 31.33
#